data_AF-A0A954PUS7-F1
#
_entry.id   AF-A0A954PUS7-F1
#
_cell.length_a   1.000
_cell.length_b   1.000
_cell.length_c   1.000
_cell.angle_alpha   90.00
_cell.angle_beta   90.00
_cell.angle_gamma   90.00
#
_symmetry.space_group_name_H-M   'P 1'
#
loop_
_entity.id
_entity.type
_entity.pdbx_description
1 polymer ?
#
loop_
_entity_poly.entity_id
_entity_poly.type
_entity_poly.pdbx_seq_one_letter_code
_entity_poly.pdbx_strand_id
1 'polypeptide(L)' 'MDVELLSRLQFAGTIMFHYLFPPLSIGLGLQLFLCELAYIRTGHSSWEAAARFWTRVFAVNFAMGVATG' A
#
# COMPACT_ATOMS: atom_id res chain seq x y z
N MET A 1 18.37 23.21 -20.36
CA MET A 1 18.50 21.85 -19.79
C MET A 1 18.42 20.89 -20.94
N ASP A 2 19.32 19.91 -21.00
CA ASP A 2 19.36 18.89 -22.04
C ASP A 2 18.32 17.78 -21.77
N VAL A 3 18.02 16.99 -22.81
CA VAL A 3 17.00 15.93 -22.73
C VAL A 3 17.40 14.85 -21.73
N GLU A 4 18.70 14.54 -21.61
CA GLU A 4 19.19 13.55 -20.65
C GLU A 4 18.83 13.95 -19.21
N LEU A 5 19.18 15.17 -18.79
CA LEU A 5 18.91 15.65 -17.44
C LEU A 5 17.41 15.74 -17.16
N LEU A 6 16.63 16.25 -18.12
CA LEU A 6 15.17 16.33 -17.98
C LEU A 6 14.54 14.94 -17.83
N SER A 7 15.03 13.94 -18.58
CA SER A 7 14.56 12.56 -18.49
C SER A 7 14.88 11.93 -17.13
N ARG A 8 16.09 12.18 -16.60
CA ARG A 8 16.50 11.74 -15.25
C ARG A 8 15.63 12.36 -14.16
N LEU A 9 15.33 13.66 -14.27
CA LEU A 9 14.48 14.36 -13.29
C LEU A 9 13.04 13.88 -13.33
N GLN A 10 12.48 13.67 -14.52
CA GLN A 10 11.15 13.10 -14.69
C GLN A 10 11.08 11.70 -14.05
N PHE A 11 12.04 10.82 -14.38
CA PHE A 11 12.08 9.48 -13.80
C PHE A 11 12.23 9.52 -12.28
N ALA A 12 13.13 10.36 -11.76
CA ALA A 12 13.33 10.53 -10.32
C ALA A 12 12.02 10.95 -9.64
N GLY A 13 11.29 11.92 -10.20
CA GLY A 13 9.99 12.34 -9.68
C GLY A 13 8.97 11.19 -9.64
N THR A 14 8.83 10.46 -10.74
CA THR A 14 7.90 9.33 -10.84
C THR A 14 8.24 8.23 -9.85
N ILE A 15 9.50 7.78 -9.81
CA ILE A 15 9.88 6.65 -8.97
C ILE A 15 9.85 6.99 -7.48
N MET A 16 10.24 8.22 -7.09
CA MET A 16 10.15 8.66 -5.70
C MET A 16 8.71 8.67 -5.20
N PHE A 17 7.76 9.10 -6.03
CA PHE A 17 6.35 9.08 -5.66
C PHE A 17 5.77 7.66 -5.67
N HIS A 18 6.06 6.88 -6.71
CA HIS A 18 5.58 5.50 -6.82
C HIS A 18 6.06 4.63 -5.66
N TYR A 19 7.33 4.73 -5.25
CA TYR A 19 7.92 3.86 -4.23
C TYR A 19 7.33 4.03 -2.82
N LEU A 20 6.49 5.04 -2.58
CA LEU A 20 5.75 5.17 -1.32
C LEU A 20 4.71 4.06 -1.15
N PHE A 21 4.07 3.63 -2.23
CA PHE A 21 2.89 2.75 -2.17
C PHE A 21 3.23 1.26 -2.08
N PRO A 22 4.18 0.69 -2.85
CA PRO A 22 4.55 -0.73 -2.77
C PRO A 22 4.93 -1.24 -1.36
N PRO A 23 5.83 -0.60 -0.59
CA PRO A 23 6.18 -1.08 0.74
C PRO A 23 5.00 -1.00 1.71
N LEU A 24 4.15 0.03 1.59
CA LEU A 24 2.90 0.14 2.35
C LEU A 24 1.92 -0.97 1.97
N SER A 25 1.77 -1.31 0.69
CA SER A 25 0.91 -2.42 0.25
C SER A 25 1.37 -3.75 0.82
N ILE A 26 2.68 -4.02 0.83
CA ILE A 26 3.25 -5.24 1.42
C ILE A 26 2.95 -5.30 2.93
N GLY A 27 3.21 -4.20 3.65
CA GLY A 27 2.98 -4.12 5.10
C GLY A 27 1.50 -4.23 5.48
N LEU A 28 0.62 -3.50 4.78
CA LEU A 28 -0.82 -3.55 5.00
C LEU A 28 -1.42 -4.90 4.61
N GLY A 29 -0.89 -5.56 3.57
CA GLY A 29 -1.28 -6.93 3.21
C GLY A 29 -0.97 -7.92 4.35
N LEU A 30 0.21 -7.81 4.95
CA LEU A 30 0.55 -8.60 6.14
C LEU A 30 -0.36 -8.26 7.33
N GLN A 31 -0.65 -6.98 7.57
CA GLN A 31 -1.54 -6.54 8.63
C GLN A 31 -2.95 -7.13 8.49
N LEU A 32 -3.50 -7.13 7.27
CA LEU A 32 -4.80 -7.74 6.97
C LEU A 32 -4.78 -9.24 7.24
N PHE A 33 -3.74 -9.93 6.77
CA PHE A 33 -3.57 -11.36 7.03
C PHE A 33 -3.54 -11.66 8.55
N LEU A 34 -2.81 -10.87 9.33
CA LEU A 34 -2.71 -11.04 10.77
C LEU A 34 -4.05 -10.77 11.49
N CYS A 35 -4.81 -9.73 11.08
CA CYS A 35 -6.14 -9.47 11.63
C CYS A 35 -7.10 -10.63 11.36
N GLU A 36 -7.15 -11.12 10.13
CA GLU A 36 -8.04 -12.23 9.76
C GLU A 36 -7.65 -13.53 10.47
N LEU A 37 -6.34 -13.81 10.55
CA LEU A 37 -5.83 -14.96 11.28
C LEU A 37 -6.16 -14.90 12.77
N ALA A 38 -6.09 -13.72 13.40
CA ALA A 38 -6.48 -13.53 14.78
C ALA A 38 -7.99 -13.70 14.98
N TYR A 39 -8.81 -13.21 14.04
CA TYR A 39 -10.25 -13.42 14.05
C TYR A 39 -10.60 -14.90 14.00
N ILE A 40 -10.04 -15.65 13.05
CA ILE A 40 -10.28 -17.10 12.90
C ILE A 40 -9.89 -17.87 14.17
N ARG A 41 -8.78 -17.50 14.82
CA ARG A 41 -8.30 -18.18 16.03
C ARG A 41 -9.10 -17.86 17.29
N THR A 42 -9.62 -16.64 17.41
CA THR A 42 -10.18 -16.15 18.68
C THR A 42 -11.69 -15.92 18.64
N GLY A 43 -12.29 -15.74 17.47
CA GLY A 43 -13.69 -15.36 17.31
C GLY A 43 -14.03 -13.94 17.78
N HIS A 44 -13.05 -13.14 18.23
CA HIS A 44 -13.32 -11.78 18.70
C HIS A 44 -13.60 -10.83 17.54
N SER A 45 -14.81 -10.27 17.51
CA SER A 45 -15.29 -9.36 16.46
C SER A 45 -14.45 -8.09 16.27
N SER A 46 -13.64 -7.70 17.27
CA SER A 46 -12.70 -6.59 17.16
C SER A 46 -11.68 -6.79 16.05
N TRP A 47 -11.25 -8.04 15.82
CA TRP A 47 -10.30 -8.36 14.74
C TRP A 47 -10.92 -8.24 13.35
N GLU A 48 -12.18 -8.65 13.21
CA GLU A 48 -12.93 -8.46 11.96
C GLU A 48 -13.15 -6.96 11.67
N ALA A 49 -13.49 -6.17 12.69
CA ALA A 49 -13.63 -4.72 12.57
C ALA A 49 -12.30 -4.05 12.15
N ALA A 50 -11.18 -4.49 12.73
CA ALA A 50 -9.85 -4.04 12.35
C ALA A 50 -9.51 -4.41 10.90
N ALA A 51 -9.77 -5.66 10.48
CA ALA A 51 -9.55 -6.10 9.10
C ALA A 51 -10.33 -5.21 8.11
N ARG A 52 -11.63 -4.99 8.35
CA ARG A 52 -12.47 -4.13 7.50
C ARG A 52 -11.98 -2.68 7.44
N PHE A 53 -11.49 -2.12 8.55
CA PHE A 53 -10.88 -0.79 8.57
C PHE A 53 -9.63 -0.74 7.68
N TRP A 54 -8.70 -1.67 7.90
CA TRP A 54 -7.43 -1.71 7.17
C TRP A 54 -7.63 -2.03 5.68
N THR A 55 -8.69 -2.75 5.29
CA THR A 55 -8.99 -3.02 3.88
C THR A 55 -9.26 -1.73 3.12
N ARG A 56 -9.95 -0.75 3.73
CA ARG A 56 -10.21 0.54 3.09
C ARG A 56 -8.92 1.33 2.87
N VAL A 57 -8.04 1.33 3.87
CA VAL A 57 -6.72 1.99 3.78
C VAL A 57 -5.85 1.32 2.72
N PHE A 58 -5.79 -0.02 2.72
CA PHE A 58 -5.09 -0.81 1.72
C PHE A 58 -5.60 -0.51 0.31
N ALA A 59 -6.92 -0.46 0.10
CA ALA A 59 -7.50 -0.22 -1.22
C ALA A 59 -7.09 1.15 -1.79
N VAL A 60 -7.10 2.21 -0.97
CA VAL A 60 -6.66 3.54 -1.40
C VAL A 60 -5.17 3.55 -1.73
N ASN A 61 -4.33 2.97 -0.86
CA ASN A 61 -2.89 2.88 -1.08
C ASN A 61 -2.56 2.07 -2.35
N PHE A 62 -3.25 0.94 -2.54
CA PHE A 62 -3.07 0.07 -3.70
C PHE A 62 -3.47 0.77 -4.99
N ALA A 63 -4.61 1.48 -5.01
CA ALA A 63 -5.06 2.25 -6.16
C ALA A 63 -4.02 3.31 -6.57
N MET A 64 -3.46 4.04 -5.60
CA MET A 64 -2.39 5.02 -5.86
C MET A 64 -1.10 4.36 -6.37
N GLY A 65 -0.73 3.20 -5.83
CA GLY A 65 0.40 2.42 -6.30
C GLY A 65 0.23 1.99 -7.76
N VAL A 66 -0.93 1.44 -8.13
CA VAL A 66 -1.24 1.03 -9.52
C VAL A 66 -1.25 2.22 -10.47
N ALA A 67 -1.77 3.38 -10.06
CA ALA A 67 -1.82 4.56 -10.91
C ALA A 67 -0.45 5.19 -11.19
N THR A 68 0.54 4.94 -10.33
CA THR A 68 1.85 5.62 -10.37
C THR A 68 2.98 4.74 -10.91
N GLY A 69 2.74 3.43 -11.05
CA GLY A 69 3.69 2.46 -11.62
C GLY A 69 3.35 2.12 -13.05
#